data_AF-A0A9P3T4M9-F1
#
_entry.id   AF-A0A9P3T4M9-F1
#
_cell.length_a   1.000
_cell.length_b   1.000
_cell.length_c   1.000
_cell.angle_alpha   90.00
_cell.angle_beta   90.00
_cell.angle_gamma   90.00
#
_symmetry.space_group_name_H-M   'P 1'
#
loop_
_entity.id
_entity.type
_entity.pdbx_description
1 polymer ?
#
loop_
_entity_poly.entity_id
_entity_poly.type
_entity_poly.pdbx_seq_one_letter_code
_entity_poly.pdbx_strand_id
1 'polypeptide(L)'
;MDIKYKEIEAKLFELIDMLKTCFTQTELDEVIEFIKYNEYGLALDTVIDIIIEEDKKINNDILNMMIKLSNIMNLDSESLNKKMIAYIL
;
A
#
# COMPACT_ATOMS: atom_id res chain seq x y z
N MET A 1 -3.19 -17.50 14.97
CA MET A 1 -2.89 -16.47 13.96
C MET A 1 -1.50 -16.73 13.42
N ASP A 2 -1.38 -16.89 12.11
CA ASP A 2 -0.10 -17.08 11.43
C ASP A 2 0.80 -15.87 11.67
N ILE A 3 2.09 -16.10 11.98
CA ILE A 3 3.07 -15.03 12.22
C ILE A 3 3.17 -14.14 10.98
N LYS A 4 3.01 -14.73 9.78
CA LYS A 4 3.07 -14.02 8.50
C LYS A 4 1.97 -12.97 8.34
N TYR A 5 0.73 -13.26 8.76
CA TYR A 5 -0.37 -12.31 8.64
C TYR A 5 -0.20 -11.10 9.57
N LYS A 6 0.35 -11.31 10.78
CA LYS A 6 0.67 -10.22 11.69
C LYS A 6 1.75 -9.29 11.15
N GLU A 7 2.75 -9.86 10.47
CA GLU A 7 3.79 -9.07 9.81
C GLU A 7 3.21 -8.22 8.67
N ILE A 8 2.35 -8.81 7.83
CA ILE A 8 1.66 -8.11 6.74
C ILE A 8 0.82 -6.94 7.29
N GLU A 9 -0.02 -7.22 8.29
CA GLU A 9 -0.89 -6.22 8.90
C GLU A 9 -0.09 -5.06 9.51
N ALA A 10 0.98 -5.35 10.25
CA ALA A 10 1.86 -4.33 10.81
C ALA A 10 2.50 -3.45 9.71
N LYS A 11 2.95 -4.07 8.60
CA LYS A 11 3.54 -3.34 7.48
C LYS A 11 2.53 -2.52 6.70
N LEU A 12 1.28 -2.97 6.60
CA LEU A 12 0.19 -2.17 6.02
C LEU A 12 -0.09 -0.95 6.88
N PHE A 13 -0.15 -1.07 8.21
CA PHE A 13 -0.31 0.09 9.07
C PHE A 13 0.89 1.05 9.05
N GLU A 14 2.11 0.55 8.89
CA GLU A 14 3.28 1.40 8.62
C GLU A 14 3.12 2.16 7.28
N LEU A 15 2.67 1.49 6.21
CA LEU A 15 2.40 2.13 4.93
C LEU A 15 1.32 3.22 5.07
N ILE A 16 0.22 2.96 5.77
CA ILE A 16 -0.84 3.94 6.07
C ILE A 16 -0.27 5.19 6.75
N ASP A 17 0.63 5.03 7.72
CA ASP A 17 1.23 6.17 8.40
C ASP A 17 2.09 7.03 7.46
N MET A 18 2.86 6.38 6.56
CA MET A 18 3.64 7.08 5.54
C MET A 18 2.75 7.83 4.54
N LEU A 19 1.63 7.23 4.14
CA LEU A 19 0.68 7.79 3.19
C LEU A 19 -0.06 9.03 3.73
N LYS A 20 -0.11 9.27 5.04
CA LYS A 20 -0.68 10.52 5.62
C LYS A 20 -0.03 11.80 5.07
N THR A 21 1.16 11.69 4.48
CA THR A 21 1.84 12.82 3.84
C THR A 21 1.21 13.24 2.52
N CYS A 22 0.46 12.37 1.84
CA CYS A 22 -0.13 12.63 0.52
C CYS A 22 -1.59 12.17 0.36
N PHE A 23 -2.11 11.35 1.27
CA PHE A 23 -3.48 10.86 1.27
C PHE A 23 -4.36 11.67 2.22
N THR A 24 -5.65 11.77 1.89
CA THR A 24 -6.66 12.32 2.81
C THR A 24 -7.10 11.27 3.84
N GLN A 25 -7.76 11.71 4.91
CA GLN A 25 -8.26 10.76 5.92
C GLN A 25 -9.28 9.78 5.34
N THR A 26 -10.13 10.22 4.42
CA THR A 26 -11.13 9.36 3.77
C THR A 26 -10.47 8.25 2.96
N GLU A 27 -9.46 8.59 2.13
CA GLU A 27 -8.66 7.62 1.37
C GLU A 27 -7.98 6.58 2.29
N LEU A 28 -7.44 7.05 3.43
CA LEU A 28 -6.83 6.14 4.41
C LEU A 28 -7.87 5.22 5.07
N ASP A 29 -9.06 5.74 5.38
CA ASP A 29 -10.12 4.97 6.01
C ASP A 29 -10.62 3.83 5.10
N GLU A 30 -10.70 4.07 3.79
CA GLU A 30 -11.03 3.05 2.78
C GLU A 30 -10.01 1.89 2.80
N VAL A 31 -8.71 2.20 2.78
CA VAL A 31 -7.66 1.18 2.86
C VAL A 31 -7.71 0.43 4.21
N ILE A 32 -7.93 1.15 5.31
CA ILE A 32 -8.01 0.57 6.66
C ILE A 32 -9.21 -0.39 6.79
N GLU A 33 -10.32 -0.14 6.09
CA GLU A 33 -11.47 -1.03 6.08
C GLU A 33 -11.08 -2.44 5.58
N PHE A 34 -10.36 -2.53 4.47
CA PHE A 34 -9.87 -3.81 3.95
C PHE A 34 -8.90 -4.51 4.90
N ILE A 35 -8.03 -3.76 5.60
CA ILE A 35 -7.13 -4.34 6.61
C ILE A 35 -7.93 -5.00 7.74
N LYS A 36 -8.99 -4.35 8.22
CA LYS A 36 -9.85 -4.87 9.32
C LYS A 36 -10.56 -6.17 8.95
N TYR A 37 -10.86 -6.38 7.67
CA TYR A 37 -11.45 -7.62 7.17
C TYR A 37 -10.41 -8.66 6.72
N ASN A 38 -9.12 -8.42 6.96
CA ASN A 38 -7.99 -9.24 6.53
C ASN A 38 -7.84 -9.36 5.00
N GLU A 39 -8.38 -8.41 4.25
CA GLU A 39 -8.30 -8.33 2.79
C GLU A 39 -7.02 -7.58 2.37
N TYR A 40 -5.87 -8.09 2.80
CA TYR A 40 -4.59 -7.37 2.72
C TYR A 40 -4.10 -7.07 1.29
N GLY A 41 -4.37 -7.98 0.33
CA GLY A 41 -4.07 -7.74 -1.07
C GLY A 41 -4.92 -6.60 -1.64
N LEU A 42 -6.22 -6.62 -1.32
CA LEU A 42 -7.15 -5.58 -1.74
C LEU A 42 -6.84 -4.22 -1.10
N ALA A 43 -6.35 -4.21 0.15
CA ALA A 43 -5.84 -3.00 0.78
C ALA A 43 -4.67 -2.38 -0.02
N LEU A 44 -3.71 -3.19 -0.46
CA LEU A 44 -2.59 -2.71 -1.29
C LEU A 44 -3.06 -2.27 -2.68
N ASP A 45 -3.97 -3.01 -3.31
CA ASP A 45 -4.56 -2.63 -4.60
C ASP A 45 -5.30 -1.29 -4.50
N THR A 46 -6.05 -1.05 -3.42
CA THR A 46 -6.74 0.22 -3.16
C THR A 46 -5.75 1.39 -3.04
N VAL A 47 -4.60 1.19 -2.37
CA VAL A 47 -3.53 2.21 -2.34
C VAL A 47 -3.03 2.54 -3.75
N ILE A 48 -2.80 1.51 -4.57
CA ILE A 48 -2.34 1.68 -5.96
C ILE A 48 -3.37 2.44 -6.79
N ASP A 49 -4.64 2.08 -6.66
CA ASP A 49 -5.74 2.72 -7.39
C ASP A 49 -5.88 4.18 -7.00
N ILE A 50 -5.86 4.53 -5.71
CA ILE A 50 -5.90 5.93 -5.25
C ILE A 50 -4.73 6.74 -5.80
N ILE A 51 -3.51 6.18 -5.81
CA ILE A 51 -2.33 6.86 -6.38
C ILE A 51 -2.54 7.19 -7.86
N ILE A 52 -3.07 6.24 -8.62
CA ILE A 52 -3.27 6.37 -10.06
C ILE A 52 -4.43 7.31 -10.37
N GLU A 53 -5.59 7.10 -9.74
CA GLU A 53 -6.83 7.82 -10.03
C GLU A 53 -6.74 9.29 -9.62
N GLU A 54 -6.04 9.58 -8.53
CA GLU A 54 -5.88 10.95 -8.03
C GLU A 54 -4.54 11.60 -8.40
N ASP A 55 -3.71 10.93 -9.23
CA ASP A 55 -2.34 11.34 -9.60
C ASP A 55 -1.50 11.75 -8.38
N LYS A 56 -1.63 11.01 -7.27
CA LYS A 56 -0.87 11.30 -6.04
C LYS A 56 0.61 11.07 -6.31
N LYS A 57 1.44 12.01 -5.87
CA LYS A 57 2.89 11.82 -5.89
C LYS A 57 3.38 11.21 -4.58
N ILE A 58 4.20 10.18 -4.69
CA ILE A 58 4.78 9.45 -3.56
C ILE A 58 6.30 9.58 -3.56
N ASN A 59 6.94 9.38 -2.42
CA ASN A 59 8.40 9.29 -2.36
C ASN A 59 8.89 7.84 -2.55
N ASN A 60 10.20 7.68 -2.70
CA ASN A 60 10.82 6.37 -2.88
C ASN A 60 10.60 5.42 -1.69
N ASP A 61 10.47 5.94 -0.46
CA ASP A 61 10.26 5.11 0.73
C ASP A 61 8.88 4.44 0.72
N ILE A 62 7.84 5.16 0.30
CA ILE A 62 6.49 4.64 0.12
C ILE A 62 6.51 3.52 -0.93
N LEU A 63 7.14 3.75 -2.09
CA LEU A 63 7.26 2.74 -3.12
C LEU A 63 8.01 1.48 -2.63
N ASN A 64 9.11 1.66 -1.90
CA ASN A 64 9.87 0.56 -1.34
C ASN A 64 9.02 -0.26 -0.34
N MET A 65 8.18 0.39 0.47
CA MET A 65 7.25 -0.29 1.36
C MET A 65 6.20 -1.09 0.58
N MET A 66 5.61 -0.52 -0.47
CA MET A 66 4.64 -1.21 -1.34
C MET A 66 5.25 -2.44 -2.01
N ILE A 67 6.46 -2.34 -2.54
CA ILE A 67 7.21 -3.46 -3.12
C ILE A 67 7.47 -4.55 -2.07
N LYS A 68 7.86 -4.16 -0.85
CA LYS A 68 8.08 -5.10 0.26
C LYS A 68 6.81 -5.86 0.61
N LEU A 69 5.68 -5.15 0.74
CA LEU A 69 4.37 -5.75 1.01
C LEU A 69 3.97 -6.74 -0.10
N SER A 70 4.09 -6.34 -1.37
CA SER A 70 3.85 -7.20 -2.53
C SER A 70 4.67 -8.49 -2.44
N ASN A 71 5.96 -8.39 -2.11
CA ASN A 71 6.82 -9.57 -1.98
C ASN A 71 6.40 -10.49 -0.83
N ILE A 72 6.05 -9.96 0.35
CA ILE A 72 5.60 -10.78 1.49
C ILE A 72 4.26 -11.48 1.16
N MET A 73 3.38 -10.81 0.41
CA MET A 73 2.10 -11.35 -0.05
C MET A 73 2.21 -12.29 -1.26
N ASN A 74 3.40 -12.46 -1.85
CA ASN A 74 3.62 -13.19 -3.10
C ASN A 74 2.84 -12.60 -4.31
N LEU A 75 2.71 -11.27 -4.37
CA LEU A 75 2.16 -10.52 -5.49
C LEU A 75 3.27 -10.07 -6.45
N ASP A 76 2.90 -9.67 -7.68
CA ASP A 76 3.84 -9.24 -8.73
C ASP A 76 4.42 -7.84 -8.43
N SER A 77 5.55 -7.83 -7.72
CA SER A 77 6.23 -6.60 -7.31
C SER A 77 6.94 -5.88 -8.47
N GLU A 78 7.27 -6.60 -9.55
CA GLU A 78 7.89 -6.00 -10.74
C GLU A 78 6.86 -5.17 -11.52
N SER A 79 5.66 -5.72 -11.69
CA SER A 79 4.53 -5.01 -12.28
C SER A 79 4.13 -3.79 -11.45
N LEU A 80 4.04 -3.95 -10.12
CA LEU A 80 3.79 -2.82 -9.20
C LEU A 80 4.83 -1.71 -9.39
N ASN A 81 6.12 -2.06 -9.33
CA ASN A 81 7.19 -1.07 -9.46
C ASN A 81 7.11 -0.30 -10.80
N LYS A 82 6.92 -1.02 -11.92
CA LYS A 82 6.78 -0.41 -13.25
C LYS A 82 5.62 0.59 -13.31
N LYS A 83 4.48 0.25 -12.69
CA LYS A 83 3.31 1.14 -12.64
C LYS A 83 3.58 2.39 -11.78
N MET A 84 4.23 2.22 -10.64
CA MET A 84 4.37 3.27 -9.62
C MET A 84 5.51 4.25 -9.88
N ILE A 85 6.53 3.88 -10.68
CA ILE A 85 7.65 4.79 -11.02
C ILE A 85 7.18 6.12 -11.62
N ALA A 86 6.05 6.13 -12.35
CA ALA A 86 5.49 7.36 -12.94
C ALA A 86 4.95 8.37 -11.92
N TYR A 87 4.81 7.97 -10.65
CA TYR A 87 4.21 8.75 -9.57
C TYR A 87 5.23 9.12 -8.48
N ILE A 88 6.52 8.86 -8.69
CA ILE A 88 7.57 9.26 -7.75
C ILE A 88 7.84 10.77 -7.88
N LEU A 89 7.97 11.46 -6.73
CA LEU A 89 8.42 12.86 -6.59
C LEU A 89 9.87 13.08 -7.03
#